data_AF-A0A0F5FSD4-F1
#
_entry.id   AF-A0A0F5FSD4-F1
#
_cell.length_a   1.000
_cell.length_b   1.000
_cell.length_c   1.000
_cell.angle_alpha   90.00
_cell.angle_beta   90.00
_cell.angle_gamma   90.00
#
_symmetry.space_group_name_H-M   'P 1'
#
loop_
_entity.id
_entity.type
_entity.pdbx_description
1 polymer ?
#
loop_
_entity_poly.entity_id
_entity_poly.type
_entity_poly.pdbx_seq_one_letter_code
_entity_poly.pdbx_strand_id
1 'polypeptide(L)'
;MLELSKVARWGAALAWTSVAAMTLASNQVRADDLVSQTKLRLTVLHWLPMEGEFRRWDALSGELQVSADGQLSLPLLGAVSTEGLGADALADDIADRLQERMGLLERPEVRLEVIEQPPIYVVGAVESPGEYAFRPGLTVLQALALGGGPLRSQDVDAPQERIELLSRLQILNGDIHNVLARLARLEAEASGSVAITFPAEVTESAEGPSITLHEQSLFTARVGALQRQRTALEELRELYDAEIEVLQSRVTNLDDRIAATEVDLERVATLLERGLATTSQRTELEVLLGDLRSDRLDHLTAIMRARQFLSQVGRDLTGLQDTRQSEIAQGLLTERATLERLRTEQNTTRKLLEELDRKLMTPGAGAAQTAATLAYTIIRTGENGSSEARADELTQLQPGDVVRVAVQSSVQPRPSDMASAALTASDPTVP
;
A
#
# COMPACT_ATOMS: atom_id res chain seq x y z
N MET A 1 -93.23 -24.78 -37.02
CA MET A 1 -94.21 -24.62 -35.93
C MET A 1 -93.43 -24.65 -34.62
N LEU A 2 -93.48 -23.54 -33.85
CA LEU A 2 -93.45 -23.47 -32.37
C LEU A 2 -92.21 -24.09 -31.68
N GLU A 3 -91.35 -23.38 -30.93
CA GLU A 3 -91.59 -22.34 -29.94
C GLU A 3 -90.30 -21.56 -29.60
N LEU A 4 -90.50 -20.29 -29.25
CA LEU A 4 -89.55 -19.36 -28.62
C LEU A 4 -89.68 -19.44 -27.09
N SER A 5 -88.58 -19.40 -26.35
CA SER A 5 -88.39 -18.82 -24.98
C SER A 5 -87.16 -19.47 -24.33
N LYS A 6 -86.38 -18.90 -23.40
CA LYS A 6 -86.25 -17.63 -22.67
C LYS A 6 -84.81 -17.66 -22.10
N VAL A 7 -84.02 -16.60 -22.27
CA VAL A 7 -83.59 -15.67 -21.22
C VAL A 7 -82.89 -16.30 -20.00
N ALA A 8 -81.58 -16.09 -19.90
CA ALA A 8 -80.88 -15.93 -18.62
C ALA A 8 -79.89 -14.76 -18.76
N ARG A 9 -80.14 -13.71 -17.99
CA ARG A 9 -79.38 -12.45 -17.89
C ARG A 9 -78.89 -12.37 -16.43
N TRP A 10 -77.66 -11.86 -16.25
CA TRP A 10 -77.02 -11.26 -15.05
C TRP A 10 -75.66 -11.91 -14.79
N GLY A 11 -74.56 -11.19 -14.54
CA GLY A 11 -74.37 -9.76 -14.39
C GLY A 11 -72.89 -9.41 -14.54
N ALA A 12 -72.63 -8.27 -15.16
CA ALA A 12 -71.32 -7.66 -15.32
C ALA A 12 -70.85 -7.02 -14.00
N ALA A 13 -69.57 -7.15 -13.70
CA ALA A 13 -68.85 -6.28 -12.77
C ALA A 13 -67.41 -6.11 -13.26
N LEU A 14 -67.23 -5.24 -14.27
CA LEU A 14 -65.93 -4.65 -14.60
C LEU A 14 -65.69 -3.51 -13.61
N ALA A 15 -64.92 -3.78 -12.55
CA ALA A 15 -64.40 -2.74 -11.68
C ALA A 15 -63.26 -2.02 -12.39
N TRP A 16 -63.59 -0.91 -13.05
CA TRP A 16 -62.62 0.12 -13.42
C TRP A 16 -62.11 0.78 -12.14
N THR A 17 -60.96 0.36 -11.64
CA THR A 17 -60.22 1.15 -10.65
C THR A 17 -59.52 2.29 -11.38
N SER A 18 -60.17 3.43 -11.38
CA SER A 18 -59.62 4.72 -11.77
C SER A 18 -58.39 5.03 -10.91
N VAL A 19 -57.21 4.96 -11.51
CA VAL A 19 -56.00 5.58 -10.96
C VAL A 19 -56.24 7.09 -11.02
N ALA A 20 -56.52 7.70 -9.88
CA ALA A 20 -56.50 9.14 -9.72
C ALA A 20 -55.04 9.59 -9.83
N ALA A 21 -54.61 9.90 -11.06
CA ALA A 21 -53.42 10.68 -11.30
C ALA A 21 -53.69 12.08 -10.73
N MET A 22 -53.26 12.30 -9.48
CA MET A 22 -53.24 13.61 -8.88
C MET A 22 -52.13 14.39 -9.59
N THR A 23 -52.49 15.00 -10.72
CA THR A 23 -51.66 15.98 -11.41
C THR A 23 -51.43 17.12 -10.44
N LEU A 24 -50.30 17.11 -9.75
CA LEU A 24 -49.77 18.32 -9.13
C LEU A 24 -49.69 19.34 -10.27
N ALA A 25 -50.55 20.36 -10.18
CA ALA A 25 -50.43 21.54 -11.01
C ALA A 25 -48.97 21.98 -10.89
N SER A 26 -48.25 21.93 -12.00
CA SER A 26 -46.93 22.51 -12.09
C SER A 26 -47.09 23.99 -11.79
N ASN A 27 -46.86 24.40 -10.55
CA ASN A 27 -46.55 25.79 -10.27
C ASN A 27 -45.15 25.98 -10.84
N GLN A 28 -45.12 26.21 -12.15
CA GLN A 28 -43.96 26.72 -12.85
C GLN A 28 -43.69 28.06 -12.17
N VAL A 29 -42.79 28.06 -11.18
CA VAL A 29 -42.06 29.25 -10.80
C VAL A 29 -41.64 29.87 -12.12
N ARG A 30 -42.15 31.06 -12.42
CA ARG A 30 -41.84 31.68 -13.71
C ARG A 30 -40.32 31.81 -13.74
N ALA A 31 -39.71 31.59 -14.91
CA ALA A 31 -38.26 31.59 -15.07
C ALA A 31 -37.56 32.89 -14.59
N ASP A 32 -38.35 33.93 -14.27
CA ASP A 32 -37.89 35.21 -13.75
C ASP A 32 -38.00 35.38 -12.23
N ASP A 33 -38.66 34.49 -11.48
CA ASP A 33 -38.87 34.72 -10.04
C ASP A 33 -37.53 34.64 -9.27
N LEU A 34 -37.28 35.65 -8.43
CA LEU A 34 -36.06 35.76 -7.64
C LEU A 34 -36.10 34.82 -6.43
N VAL A 35 -35.28 33.77 -6.46
CA VAL A 35 -35.16 32.79 -5.36
C VAL A 35 -34.38 33.38 -4.19
N SER A 36 -34.71 33.00 -2.96
CA SER A 36 -33.95 33.37 -1.76
C SER A 36 -32.45 33.08 -1.92
N GLN A 37 -31.61 33.89 -1.28
CA GLN A 37 -30.14 33.84 -1.37
C GLN A 37 -29.53 34.15 -2.75
N THR A 38 -30.32 34.52 -3.75
CA THR A 38 -29.80 35.00 -5.04
C THR A 38 -29.01 36.30 -4.86
N LYS A 39 -27.82 36.39 -5.46
CA LYS A 39 -27.01 37.60 -5.51
C LYS A 39 -27.34 38.41 -6.76
N LEU A 40 -27.66 39.68 -6.55
CA LEU A 40 -28.08 40.64 -7.55
C LEU A 40 -27.12 41.82 -7.59
N ARG A 41 -26.88 42.36 -8.78
CA ARG A 41 -26.22 43.65 -8.98
C ARG A 41 -27.26 44.71 -9.25
N LEU A 42 -27.38 45.68 -8.35
CA LEU A 42 -28.19 46.87 -8.57
C LEU A 42 -27.32 47.97 -9.17
N THR A 43 -27.75 48.50 -10.32
CA THR A 43 -27.15 49.68 -10.94
C THR A 43 -28.20 50.75 -11.06
N VAL A 44 -27.99 51.88 -10.37
CA VAL A 44 -28.87 53.05 -10.43
C VAL A 44 -28.17 54.14 -11.21
N LEU A 45 -28.80 54.61 -12.28
CA LEU A 45 -28.34 55.70 -13.13
C LEU A 45 -29.28 56.89 -12.94
N HIS A 46 -28.72 58.08 -12.74
CA HIS A 46 -29.49 59.31 -12.64
C HIS A 46 -29.05 60.31 -13.70
N TRP A 47 -30.02 61.03 -14.26
CA TRP A 47 -29.78 62.08 -15.24
C TRP A 47 -29.30 63.37 -14.56
N LEU A 48 -28.23 63.96 -15.07
CA LEU A 48 -27.72 65.26 -14.63
C LEU A 48 -27.92 66.31 -15.74
N PRO A 49 -29.01 67.09 -15.70
CA PRO A 49 -29.41 67.95 -16.81
C PRO A 49 -28.41 69.08 -17.14
N MET A 50 -27.56 69.46 -16.18
CA MET A 50 -26.52 70.49 -16.40
C MET A 50 -25.28 69.93 -17.12
N GLU A 51 -25.05 68.62 -17.05
CA GLU A 51 -23.89 67.96 -17.67
C GLU A 51 -24.29 67.20 -18.94
N GLY A 52 -25.58 66.86 -19.11
CA GLY A 52 -26.10 66.17 -20.30
C GLY A 52 -25.77 64.68 -20.35
N GLU A 53 -25.45 64.06 -19.22
CA GLU A 53 -25.06 62.66 -19.12
C GLU A 53 -25.79 61.93 -17.98
N PHE A 54 -25.93 60.60 -18.13
CA PHE A 54 -26.32 59.71 -17.04
C PHE A 54 -25.09 59.35 -16.21
N ARG A 55 -25.17 59.54 -14.89
CA ARG A 55 -24.11 59.11 -13.96
C ARG A 55 -24.61 57.97 -13.08
N ARG A 56 -23.73 57.00 -12.82
CA ARG A 56 -24.02 55.93 -11.86
C ARG A 56 -24.02 56.49 -10.45
N TRP A 57 -25.07 56.18 -9.70
CA TRP A 57 -25.19 56.56 -8.31
C TRP A 57 -24.53 55.50 -7.43
N ASP A 58 -23.24 55.67 -7.14
CA ASP A 58 -22.45 54.67 -6.42
C ASP A 58 -22.97 54.37 -5.01
N ALA A 59 -23.61 55.33 -4.34
CA ALA A 59 -24.17 55.14 -3.00
C ALA A 59 -25.39 54.18 -2.96
N LEU A 60 -26.07 54.01 -4.10
CA LEU A 60 -27.25 53.16 -4.26
C LEU A 60 -27.03 51.97 -5.20
N SER A 61 -25.85 51.91 -5.84
CA SER A 61 -25.45 50.82 -6.73
C SER A 61 -24.52 49.87 -5.99
N GLY A 62 -24.70 48.58 -6.15
CA GLY A 62 -23.90 47.59 -5.45
C GLY A 62 -24.42 46.17 -5.61
N GLU A 63 -23.74 45.24 -4.94
CA GLU A 63 -24.18 43.85 -4.87
C GLU A 63 -25.08 43.66 -3.65
N LEU A 64 -26.21 43.01 -3.88
CA LEU A 64 -27.25 42.80 -2.88
C LEU A 64 -27.63 41.32 -2.92
N GLN A 65 -28.08 40.80 -1.78
CA GLN A 65 -28.54 39.42 -1.69
C GLN A 65 -29.98 39.40 -1.21
N VAL A 66 -30.81 38.56 -1.85
CA VAL A 66 -32.18 38.31 -1.41
C VAL A 66 -32.12 37.53 -0.08
N SER A 67 -32.79 38.04 0.95
CA SER A 67 -32.86 37.39 2.27
C SER A 67 -33.64 36.07 2.21
N ALA A 68 -33.55 35.28 3.28
CA ALA A 68 -34.35 34.04 3.41
C ALA A 68 -35.87 34.31 3.39
N ASP A 69 -36.27 35.52 3.78
CA ASP A 69 -37.68 35.96 3.82
C ASP A 69 -38.14 36.61 2.49
N GLY A 70 -37.39 36.45 1.40
CA GLY A 70 -37.77 36.98 0.08
C GLY A 70 -37.73 38.52 -0.01
N GLN A 71 -36.84 39.16 0.74
CA GLN A 71 -36.71 40.62 0.76
C GLN A 71 -35.32 41.07 0.30
N LEU A 72 -35.29 42.18 -0.44
CA LEU A 72 -34.08 42.89 -0.82
C LEU A 72 -33.91 44.11 0.09
N SER A 73 -32.82 44.15 0.85
CA SER A 73 -32.52 45.30 1.71
C SER A 73 -31.76 46.36 0.93
N LEU A 74 -32.41 47.50 0.69
CA LEU A 74 -31.82 48.61 -0.06
C LEU A 74 -31.44 49.77 0.87
N PRO A 75 -30.24 50.37 0.69
CA PRO A 75 -29.95 51.68 1.26
C PRO A 75 -30.98 52.67 0.75
N LEU A 76 -31.61 53.44 1.62
CA LEU A 76 -32.65 54.36 1.17
C LEU A 76 -34.03 53.81 1.48
N LEU A 77 -34.38 52.72 0.80
CA LEU A 77 -35.74 52.19 0.73
C LEU A 77 -36.12 51.21 1.84
N GLY A 78 -35.13 50.60 2.52
CA GLY A 78 -35.39 49.53 3.49
C GLY A 78 -35.67 48.20 2.77
N ALA A 79 -36.44 47.32 3.40
CA ALA A 79 -36.77 46.02 2.84
C ALA A 79 -37.85 46.14 1.74
N VAL A 80 -37.52 45.67 0.54
CA VAL A 80 -38.44 45.57 -0.61
C VAL A 80 -38.75 44.10 -0.86
N SER A 81 -40.02 43.74 -1.01
CA SER A 81 -40.42 42.35 -1.30
C SER A 81 -40.02 41.97 -2.72
N THR A 82 -39.42 40.79 -2.88
CA THR A 82 -39.05 40.20 -4.19
C THR A 82 -40.00 39.07 -4.60
N GLU A 83 -41.03 38.80 -3.81
CA GLU A 83 -41.96 37.69 -4.03
C GLU A 83 -42.80 37.89 -5.30
N GLY A 84 -42.74 36.92 -6.22
CA GLY A 84 -43.51 36.92 -7.47
C GLY A 84 -43.12 38.02 -8.47
N LEU A 85 -42.02 38.74 -8.21
CA LEU A 85 -41.47 39.78 -9.07
C LEU A 85 -40.20 39.27 -9.75
N GLY A 86 -40.15 39.45 -11.07
CA GLY A 86 -38.93 39.28 -11.84
C GLY A 86 -37.92 40.39 -11.59
N ALA A 87 -36.65 40.17 -11.95
CA ALA A 87 -35.60 41.17 -11.80
C ALA A 87 -35.97 42.52 -12.45
N ASP A 88 -36.60 42.50 -13.63
CA ASP A 88 -37.02 43.71 -14.34
C ASP A 88 -38.20 44.42 -13.65
N ALA A 89 -39.22 43.66 -13.22
CA ALA A 89 -40.37 44.22 -12.51
C ALA A 89 -39.99 44.80 -11.14
N LEU A 90 -39.06 44.15 -10.45
CA LEU A 90 -38.49 44.64 -9.20
C LEU A 90 -37.66 45.91 -9.43
N ALA A 91 -36.91 45.98 -10.54
CA ALA A 91 -36.14 47.18 -10.88
C ALA A 91 -37.07 48.38 -11.12
N ASP A 92 -38.21 48.16 -11.79
CA ASP A 92 -39.23 49.18 -12.00
C ASP A 92 -39.86 49.66 -10.68
N ASP A 93 -40.23 48.75 -9.77
CA ASP A 93 -40.78 49.10 -8.44
C ASP A 93 -39.76 49.87 -7.58
N ILE A 94 -38.48 49.49 -7.65
CA ILE A 94 -37.41 50.21 -6.97
C ILE A 94 -37.23 51.62 -7.56
N ALA A 95 -37.29 51.76 -8.88
CA ALA A 95 -37.16 53.07 -9.54
C ALA A 95 -38.28 54.03 -9.09
N ASP A 96 -39.52 53.54 -9.02
CA ASP A 96 -40.69 54.33 -8.64
C ASP A 96 -40.60 54.74 -7.16
N ARG A 97 -40.26 53.79 -6.26
CA ARG A 97 -40.07 54.09 -4.84
C ARG A 97 -38.90 55.04 -4.57
N LEU A 98 -37.80 54.93 -5.34
CA LEU A 98 -36.68 55.87 -5.25
C LEU A 98 -37.11 57.27 -5.68
N GLN A 99 -37.88 57.39 -6.77
CA GLN A 99 -38.38 58.68 -7.26
C GLN A 99 -39.25 59.37 -6.21
N GLU A 100 -40.23 58.66 -5.64
CA GLU A 100 -41.15 59.21 -4.64
C GLU A 100 -40.45 59.62 -3.35
N ARG A 101 -39.57 58.76 -2.83
CA ARG A 101 -38.91 59.01 -1.55
C ARG A 101 -37.86 60.12 -1.61
N MET A 102 -37.20 60.28 -2.76
CA MET A 102 -36.15 61.27 -2.97
C MET A 102 -36.65 62.56 -3.63
N GLY A 103 -37.93 62.62 -4.04
CA GLY A 103 -38.52 63.79 -4.69
C GLY A 103 -37.87 64.14 -6.03
N LEU A 104 -37.42 63.14 -6.79
CA LEU A 104 -36.72 63.35 -8.06
C LEU A 104 -37.71 63.83 -9.14
N LEU A 105 -37.30 64.86 -9.91
CA LEU A 105 -38.10 65.37 -11.02
C LEU A 105 -38.23 64.36 -12.17
N GLU A 106 -37.22 63.51 -12.37
CA GLU A 106 -37.17 62.49 -13.40
C GLU A 106 -36.92 61.11 -12.78
N ARG A 107 -37.51 60.08 -13.38
CA ARG A 107 -37.40 58.69 -12.95
C ARG A 107 -35.95 58.20 -13.15
N PRO A 108 -35.27 57.71 -12.10
CA PRO A 108 -33.94 57.12 -12.25
C PRO A 108 -34.02 55.81 -13.04
N GLU A 109 -33.00 55.50 -13.84
CA GLU A 109 -32.92 54.21 -14.53
C GLU A 109 -32.28 53.19 -13.58
N VAL A 110 -33.04 52.16 -13.23
CA VAL A 110 -32.61 51.09 -12.34
C VAL A 110 -32.47 49.81 -13.14
N ARG A 111 -31.35 49.11 -12.99
CA ARG A 111 -31.12 47.78 -13.57
C ARG A 111 -30.71 46.79 -12.50
N LEU A 112 -31.32 45.61 -12.52
CA LEU A 112 -30.98 44.46 -11.69
C LEU A 112 -30.44 43.34 -12.56
N GLU A 113 -29.24 42.85 -12.25
CA GLU A 113 -28.62 41.71 -12.94
C GLU A 113 -28.38 40.56 -11.95
N VAL A 114 -28.76 39.34 -12.32
CA VAL A 114 -28.51 38.15 -11.49
C VAL A 114 -27.05 37.71 -11.65
N ILE A 115 -26.26 37.84 -10.57
CA ILE A 115 -24.83 37.48 -10.57
C ILE A 115 -24.65 35.99 -10.29
N GLU A 116 -25.33 35.50 -9.26
CA GLU A 116 -25.14 34.14 -8.77
C GLU A 116 -26.45 33.63 -8.17
N GLN A 117 -26.86 32.43 -8.59
CA GLN A 117 -28.00 31.72 -8.03
C GLN A 117 -27.51 30.68 -7.01
N PRO A 118 -28.33 30.32 -6.01
CA PRO A 118 -27.99 29.29 -5.03
C PRO A 118 -27.50 27.99 -5.69
N PRO A 119 -26.42 27.37 -5.19
CA PRO A 119 -25.91 26.12 -5.74
C PRO A 119 -26.88 24.97 -5.53
N ILE A 120 -26.68 23.89 -6.27
CA ILE A 120 -27.32 22.60 -6.01
C ILE A 120 -26.37 21.70 -5.20
N TYR A 121 -26.93 20.72 -4.50
CA TYR A 121 -26.14 19.73 -3.75
C TYR A 121 -26.36 18.34 -4.31
N VAL A 122 -25.29 17.62 -4.64
CA VAL A 122 -25.36 16.24 -5.15
C VAL A 122 -24.78 15.29 -4.11
N VAL A 123 -25.57 14.30 -3.67
CA VAL A 123 -25.20 13.36 -2.61
C VAL A 123 -25.62 11.93 -2.93
N GLY A 124 -24.93 10.95 -2.34
CA GLY A 124 -25.26 9.53 -2.47
C GLY A 124 -24.26 8.77 -3.35
N ALA A 125 -24.74 7.88 -4.22
CA ALA A 125 -23.94 6.97 -5.04
C ALA A 125 -23.30 7.67 -6.27
N VAL A 126 -22.48 8.69 -6.01
CA VAL A 126 -21.83 9.56 -7.00
C VAL A 126 -20.33 9.60 -6.71
N GLU A 127 -19.48 9.74 -7.73
CA GLU A 127 -18.01 9.72 -7.59
C GLU A 127 -17.48 10.87 -6.71
N SER A 128 -18.03 12.08 -6.87
CA SER A 128 -17.69 13.25 -6.07
C SER A 128 -18.97 13.92 -5.53
N PRO A 129 -19.38 13.63 -4.29
CA PRO A 129 -20.46 14.35 -3.62
C PRO A 129 -20.04 15.78 -3.26
N GLY A 130 -20.92 16.77 -3.43
CA GLY A 130 -20.58 18.16 -3.15
C GLY A 130 -21.62 19.19 -3.62
N GLU A 131 -21.27 20.46 -3.47
CA GLU A 131 -22.04 21.59 -3.98
C GLU A 131 -21.57 21.99 -5.38
N TYR A 132 -22.53 22.33 -6.25
CA TYR A 132 -22.27 22.68 -7.64
C TYR A 132 -23.05 23.94 -8.03
N ALA A 133 -22.38 24.86 -8.74
CA ALA A 133 -23.00 26.09 -9.21
C ALA A 133 -24.19 25.79 -10.12
N PHE A 134 -25.35 26.38 -9.81
CA PHE A 134 -26.55 26.22 -10.60
C PHE A 134 -26.47 27.01 -11.92
N ARG A 135 -27.06 26.45 -12.99
CA ARG A 135 -27.24 27.14 -14.27
C ARG A 135 -28.66 26.88 -14.79
N PRO A 136 -29.30 27.86 -15.46
CA PRO A 136 -30.61 27.65 -16.05
C PRO A 136 -30.64 26.44 -16.98
N GLY A 137 -31.66 25.58 -16.83
CA GLY A 137 -31.83 24.36 -17.61
C GLY A 137 -31.05 23.13 -17.11
N LEU A 138 -30.38 23.21 -15.95
CA LEU A 138 -29.64 22.09 -15.37
C LEU A 138 -30.56 20.91 -15.04
N THR A 139 -30.23 19.71 -15.52
CA THR A 139 -30.98 18.48 -15.23
C THR A 139 -30.29 17.59 -14.20
N VAL A 140 -31.03 16.62 -13.63
CA VAL A 140 -30.47 15.59 -12.75
C VAL A 140 -29.28 14.85 -13.38
N LEU A 141 -29.36 14.49 -14.66
CA LEU A 141 -28.26 13.83 -15.37
C LEU A 141 -27.02 14.72 -15.49
N GLN A 142 -27.22 16.02 -15.77
CA GLN A 142 -26.11 16.97 -15.84
C GLN A 142 -25.48 17.19 -14.46
N ALA A 143 -26.28 17.25 -13.39
CA ALA A 143 -25.80 17.30 -12.03
C ALA A 143 -25.01 16.04 -11.63
N LEU A 144 -25.48 14.85 -12.02
CA LEU A 144 -24.75 13.60 -11.84
C LEU A 144 -23.40 13.63 -12.58
N ALA A 145 -23.37 14.15 -13.82
CA ALA A 145 -22.15 14.28 -14.60
C ALA A 145 -21.16 15.29 -13.98
N LEU A 146 -21.65 16.41 -13.45
CA LEU A 146 -20.83 17.37 -12.68
C LEU A 146 -20.23 16.73 -11.41
N GLY A 147 -20.94 15.76 -10.83
CA GLY A 147 -20.48 14.91 -9.74
C GLY A 147 -19.49 13.80 -10.13
N GLY A 148 -19.02 13.74 -11.38
CA GLY A 148 -18.13 12.67 -11.86
C GLY A 148 -18.85 11.41 -12.34
N GLY A 149 -20.18 11.37 -12.28
CA GLY A 149 -20.97 10.20 -12.66
C GLY A 149 -21.26 9.25 -11.49
N PRO A 150 -21.88 8.09 -11.77
CA PRO A 150 -22.21 7.12 -10.72
C PRO A 150 -20.94 6.52 -10.12
N LEU A 151 -20.96 6.27 -8.81
CA LEU A 151 -19.87 5.63 -8.10
C LEU A 151 -19.57 4.26 -8.74
N ARG A 152 -18.40 4.12 -9.36
CA ARG A 152 -17.94 2.82 -9.90
C ARG A 152 -17.67 1.88 -8.73
N SER A 153 -18.22 0.67 -8.77
CA SER A 153 -17.90 -0.33 -7.76
C SER A 153 -16.44 -0.76 -7.90
N GLN A 154 -15.77 -1.00 -6.77
CA GLN A 154 -14.37 -1.44 -6.68
C GLN A 154 -14.12 -2.83 -7.32
N ASP A 155 -15.15 -3.45 -7.91
CA ASP A 155 -15.11 -4.78 -8.52
C ASP A 155 -14.32 -4.80 -9.84
N VAL A 156 -14.06 -3.64 -10.46
CA VAL A 156 -13.38 -3.55 -11.77
C VAL A 156 -11.90 -3.95 -11.70
N ASP A 157 -11.23 -3.71 -10.57
CA ASP A 157 -9.79 -3.96 -10.40
C ASP A 157 -9.48 -5.32 -9.75
N ALA A 158 -10.48 -5.99 -9.18
CA ALA A 158 -10.31 -7.24 -8.46
C ALA A 158 -9.61 -8.37 -9.25
N PRO A 159 -9.81 -8.53 -10.58
CA PRO A 159 -9.03 -9.49 -11.38
C PRO A 159 -7.53 -9.15 -11.45
N GLN A 160 -7.19 -7.85 -11.53
CA GLN A 160 -5.79 -7.42 -11.62
C GLN A 160 -5.09 -7.57 -10.27
N GLU A 161 -5.74 -7.16 -9.18
CA GLU A 161 -5.23 -7.34 -7.81
C GLU A 161 -4.99 -8.82 -7.50
N ARG A 162 -5.89 -9.70 -7.95
CA ARG A 162 -5.72 -11.15 -7.81
C ARG A 162 -4.47 -11.67 -8.53
N ILE A 163 -4.22 -11.21 -9.76
CA ILE A 163 -3.03 -11.60 -10.54
C ILE A 163 -1.76 -11.10 -9.84
N GLU A 164 -1.77 -9.87 -9.31
CA GLU A 164 -0.63 -9.31 -8.57
C GLU A 164 -0.30 -10.14 -7.32
N LEU A 165 -1.32 -10.46 -6.50
CA LEU A 165 -1.14 -11.26 -5.28
C LEU A 165 -0.63 -12.68 -5.59
N LEU A 166 -1.15 -13.31 -6.65
CA LEU A 166 -0.67 -14.62 -7.11
C LEU A 166 0.78 -14.55 -7.59
N SER A 167 1.13 -13.54 -8.38
CA SER A 167 2.51 -13.31 -8.85
C SER A 167 3.46 -13.09 -7.68
N ARG A 168 3.10 -12.26 -6.71
CA ARG A 168 3.87 -12.04 -5.48
C ARG A 168 4.05 -13.33 -4.68
N LEU A 169 3.02 -14.16 -4.58
CA LEU A 169 3.10 -15.44 -3.89
C LEU A 169 4.04 -16.42 -4.61
N GLN A 170 4.04 -16.44 -5.94
CA GLN A 170 4.99 -17.24 -6.73
C GLN A 170 6.43 -16.80 -6.47
N ILE A 171 6.71 -15.49 -6.47
CA ILE A 171 8.05 -14.94 -6.18
C ILE A 171 8.48 -15.31 -4.76
N LEU A 172 7.61 -15.09 -3.76
CA LEU A 172 7.90 -15.43 -2.36
C LEU A 172 8.20 -16.91 -2.17
N ASN A 173 7.48 -17.80 -2.86
CA ASN A 173 7.77 -19.23 -2.82
C ASN A 173 9.15 -19.55 -3.39
N GLY A 174 9.51 -18.96 -4.53
CA GLY A 174 10.85 -19.09 -5.12
C GLY A 174 11.94 -18.62 -4.16
N ASP A 175 11.77 -17.45 -3.55
CA ASP A 175 12.70 -16.91 -2.56
C ASP A 175 12.85 -17.83 -1.34
N ILE A 176 11.73 -18.38 -0.83
CA ILE A 176 11.73 -19.33 0.29
C ILE A 176 12.51 -20.60 -0.09
N HIS A 177 12.28 -21.18 -1.27
CA HIS A 177 13.01 -22.38 -1.70
C HIS A 177 14.52 -22.12 -1.79
N ASN A 178 14.92 -20.95 -2.31
CA ASN A 178 16.32 -20.55 -2.36
C ASN A 178 16.94 -20.41 -0.95
N VAL A 179 16.24 -19.78 -0.01
CA VAL A 179 16.70 -19.65 1.39
C VAL A 179 16.81 -21.03 2.06
N LEU A 180 15.82 -21.91 1.88
CA LEU A 180 15.83 -23.26 2.43
C LEU A 180 17.01 -24.10 1.90
N ALA A 181 17.33 -23.96 0.62
CA ALA A 181 18.48 -24.64 0.03
C ALA A 181 19.82 -24.12 0.59
N ARG A 182 19.96 -22.80 0.75
CA ARG A 182 21.13 -22.18 1.41
C ARG A 182 21.27 -22.62 2.86
N LEU A 183 20.16 -22.67 3.60
CA LEU A 183 20.14 -23.18 4.97
C LEU A 183 20.59 -24.64 5.03
N ALA A 184 20.05 -25.50 4.16
CA ALA A 184 20.46 -26.91 4.10
C ALA A 184 21.97 -27.05 3.84
N ARG A 185 22.54 -26.25 2.94
CA ARG A 185 24.00 -26.21 2.71
C ARG A 185 24.74 -25.78 3.98
N LEU A 186 24.35 -24.66 4.60
CA LEU A 186 25.02 -24.14 5.79
C LEU A 186 24.92 -25.10 6.98
N GLU A 187 23.80 -25.80 7.13
CA GLU A 187 23.61 -26.81 8.17
C GLU A 187 24.50 -28.04 7.92
N ALA A 188 24.62 -28.50 6.67
CA ALA A 188 25.56 -29.56 6.30
C ALA A 188 27.03 -29.14 6.52
N GLU A 189 27.37 -27.88 6.22
CA GLU A 189 28.68 -27.31 6.51
C GLU A 189 28.95 -27.21 8.02
N ALA A 190 27.95 -26.86 8.83
CA ALA A 190 28.05 -26.76 10.27
C ALA A 190 28.26 -28.13 10.94
N SER A 191 27.57 -29.17 10.45
CA SER A 191 27.67 -30.53 10.98
C SER A 191 28.86 -31.31 10.44
N GLY A 192 29.58 -30.78 9.44
CA GLY A 192 30.66 -31.49 8.75
C GLY A 192 30.16 -32.69 7.92
N SER A 193 28.92 -32.66 7.45
CA SER A 193 28.34 -33.73 6.62
C SER A 193 29.04 -33.84 5.27
N VAL A 194 29.02 -35.04 4.66
CA VAL A 194 29.63 -35.29 3.34
C VAL A 194 28.72 -34.82 2.18
N ALA A 195 27.41 -34.74 2.42
CA ALA A 195 26.41 -34.35 1.43
C ALA A 195 25.34 -33.44 2.06
N ILE A 196 24.71 -32.62 1.22
CA ILE A 196 23.60 -31.76 1.60
C ILE A 196 22.31 -32.59 1.58
N THR A 197 21.49 -32.46 2.63
CA THR A 197 20.14 -33.02 2.65
C THR A 197 19.14 -31.89 2.45
N PHE A 198 18.48 -31.86 1.30
CA PHE A 198 17.52 -30.80 0.97
C PHE A 198 16.11 -31.14 1.49
N PRO A 199 15.35 -30.16 2.00
CA PRO A 199 13.94 -30.35 2.35
C PRO A 199 13.07 -30.68 1.13
N ALA A 200 11.98 -31.44 1.36
CA ALA A 200 11.02 -31.81 0.33
C ALA A 200 10.42 -30.60 -0.41
N GLU A 201 10.16 -29.51 0.33
CA GLU A 201 9.68 -28.23 -0.21
C GLU A 201 10.55 -27.71 -1.37
N VAL A 202 11.87 -27.91 -1.30
CA VAL A 202 12.80 -27.50 -2.35
C VAL A 202 12.83 -28.53 -3.49
N THR A 203 12.89 -29.83 -3.18
CA THR A 203 13.05 -30.88 -4.20
C THR A 203 11.81 -31.10 -5.06
N GLU A 204 10.62 -30.85 -4.50
CA GLU A 204 9.34 -31.00 -5.20
C GLU A 204 8.95 -29.76 -6.03
N SER A 205 9.64 -28.64 -5.81
CA SER A 205 9.46 -27.41 -6.59
C SER A 205 9.93 -27.60 -8.04
N ALA A 206 9.28 -26.90 -8.97
CA ALA A 206 9.68 -26.86 -10.38
C ALA A 206 11.12 -26.36 -10.59
N GLU A 207 11.59 -25.45 -9.73
CA GLU A 207 12.96 -24.91 -9.74
C GLU A 207 13.93 -25.71 -8.86
N GLY A 208 13.45 -26.76 -8.19
CA GLY A 208 14.23 -27.56 -7.24
C GLY A 208 15.54 -28.12 -7.81
N PRO A 209 15.55 -28.74 -9.01
CA PRO A 209 16.76 -29.31 -9.58
C PRO A 209 17.86 -28.27 -9.84
N SER A 210 17.52 -27.06 -10.32
CA SER A 210 18.53 -26.02 -10.57
C SER A 210 19.08 -25.44 -9.27
N ILE A 211 18.22 -25.20 -8.28
CA ILE A 211 18.61 -24.69 -6.96
C ILE A 211 19.54 -25.69 -6.24
N THR A 212 19.15 -26.96 -6.18
CA THR A 212 19.93 -28.01 -5.49
C THR A 212 21.29 -28.25 -6.14
N LEU A 213 21.37 -28.27 -7.47
CA LEU A 213 22.64 -28.40 -8.18
C LEU A 213 23.57 -27.21 -7.92
N HIS A 214 23.04 -25.98 -7.90
CA HIS A 214 23.82 -24.79 -7.58
C HIS A 214 24.44 -24.89 -6.19
N GLU A 215 23.63 -25.18 -5.16
CA GLU A 215 24.10 -25.30 -3.78
C GLU A 215 25.09 -26.46 -3.59
N GLN A 216 24.88 -27.60 -4.28
CA GLN A 216 25.82 -28.72 -4.25
C GLN A 216 27.19 -28.36 -4.83
N SER A 217 27.21 -27.62 -5.94
CA SER A 217 28.47 -27.15 -6.55
C SER A 217 29.22 -26.19 -5.63
N LEU A 218 28.51 -25.27 -4.98
CA LEU A 218 29.09 -24.31 -4.04
C LEU A 218 29.63 -25.03 -2.80
N PHE A 219 28.89 -25.98 -2.26
CA PHE A 219 29.29 -26.77 -1.10
C PHE A 219 30.61 -27.52 -1.34
N THR A 220 30.69 -28.26 -2.45
CA THR A 220 31.89 -29.03 -2.80
C THR A 220 33.10 -28.12 -3.02
N ALA A 221 32.91 -26.96 -3.66
CA ALA A 221 33.95 -25.96 -3.84
C ALA A 221 34.47 -25.40 -2.50
N ARG A 222 33.55 -25.05 -1.58
CA ARG A 222 33.91 -24.49 -0.26
C ARG A 222 34.60 -25.51 0.64
N VAL A 223 34.07 -26.73 0.74
CA VAL A 223 34.68 -27.82 1.52
C VAL A 223 36.06 -28.16 0.94
N GLY A 224 36.19 -28.26 -0.38
CA GLY A 224 37.46 -28.53 -1.03
C GLY A 224 38.51 -27.43 -0.82
N ALA A 225 38.10 -26.15 -0.85
CA ALA A 225 39.01 -25.03 -0.58
C ALA A 225 39.55 -25.05 0.85
N LEU A 226 38.66 -25.24 1.84
CA LEU A 226 39.04 -25.34 3.25
C LEU A 226 39.98 -26.52 3.49
N GLN A 227 39.67 -27.68 2.91
CA GLN A 227 40.50 -28.87 3.04
C GLN A 227 41.91 -28.63 2.50
N ARG A 228 42.05 -28.03 1.30
CA ARG A 228 43.37 -27.73 0.71
C ARG A 228 44.18 -26.78 1.59
N GLN A 229 43.56 -25.74 2.13
CA GLN A 229 44.25 -24.79 3.01
C GLN A 229 44.70 -25.45 4.31
N ARG A 230 43.84 -26.29 4.91
CA ARG A 230 44.20 -27.05 6.11
C ARG A 230 45.37 -28.00 5.83
N THR A 231 45.29 -28.78 4.75
CA THR A 231 46.36 -29.72 4.38
C THR A 231 47.69 -29.01 4.14
N ALA A 232 47.70 -27.85 3.47
CA ALA A 232 48.92 -27.08 3.28
C ALA A 232 49.56 -26.60 4.61
N LEU A 233 48.73 -26.20 5.59
CA LEU A 233 49.22 -25.83 6.92
C LEU A 233 49.69 -27.06 7.72
N GLU A 234 49.03 -28.20 7.58
CA GLU A 234 49.43 -29.47 8.20
C GLU A 234 50.77 -29.97 7.64
N GLU A 235 50.97 -29.93 6.32
CA GLU A 235 52.25 -30.25 5.68
C GLU A 235 53.38 -29.32 6.14
N LEU A 236 53.10 -28.01 6.29
CA LEU A 236 54.06 -27.05 6.81
C LEU A 236 54.42 -27.32 8.28
N ARG A 237 53.45 -27.76 9.08
CA ARG A 237 53.66 -28.17 10.47
C ARG A 237 54.60 -29.38 10.53
N GLU A 238 54.31 -30.42 9.73
CA GLU A 238 55.14 -31.63 9.65
C GLU A 238 56.58 -31.30 9.23
N LEU A 239 56.76 -30.37 8.28
CA LEU A 239 58.08 -29.91 7.86
C LEU A 239 58.88 -29.29 9.02
N TYR A 240 58.26 -28.39 9.80
CA TYR A 240 58.94 -27.76 10.94
C TYR A 240 59.22 -28.74 12.09
N ASP A 241 58.32 -29.70 12.32
CA ASP A 241 58.56 -30.77 13.30
C ASP A 241 59.78 -31.61 12.90
N ALA A 242 59.90 -31.99 11.63
CA ALA A 242 61.08 -32.70 11.10
C ALA A 242 62.36 -31.85 11.16
N GLU A 243 62.29 -30.55 10.87
CA GLU A 243 63.43 -29.64 10.97
C GLU A 243 63.95 -29.56 12.43
N ILE A 244 63.04 -29.45 13.39
CA ILE A 244 63.37 -29.44 14.82
C ILE A 244 64.07 -30.74 15.22
N GLU A 245 63.58 -31.89 14.78
CA GLU A 245 64.17 -33.20 15.09
C GLU A 245 65.61 -33.31 14.55
N VAL A 246 65.84 -32.89 13.30
CA VAL A 246 67.18 -32.89 12.70
C VAL A 246 68.12 -31.95 13.46
N LEU A 247 67.67 -30.75 13.80
CA LEU A 247 68.48 -29.79 14.56
C LEU A 247 68.78 -30.30 15.97
N GLN A 248 67.85 -30.97 16.63
CA GLN A 248 68.06 -31.60 17.94
C GLN A 248 69.15 -32.66 17.86
N SER A 249 69.13 -33.53 16.84
CA SER A 249 70.19 -34.51 16.62
C SER A 249 71.56 -33.84 16.36
N ARG A 250 71.60 -32.70 15.66
CA ARG A 250 72.86 -31.94 15.50
C ARG A 250 73.37 -31.38 16.82
N VAL A 251 72.49 -30.84 17.66
CA VAL A 251 72.84 -30.35 18.99
C VAL A 251 73.42 -31.48 19.85
N THR A 252 72.80 -32.66 19.86
CA THR A 252 73.33 -33.80 20.64
C THR A 252 74.71 -34.24 20.14
N ASN A 253 74.93 -34.28 18.83
CA ASN A 253 76.26 -34.61 18.26
C ASN A 253 77.32 -33.56 18.62
N LEU A 254 76.94 -32.27 18.68
CA LEU A 254 77.85 -31.21 19.14
C LEU A 254 78.13 -31.31 20.63
N ASP A 255 77.14 -31.64 21.44
CA ASP A 255 77.30 -31.89 22.88
C ASP A 255 78.33 -33.00 23.13
N ASP A 256 78.27 -34.11 22.39
CA ASP A 256 79.25 -35.20 22.49
C ASP A 256 80.67 -34.76 22.10
N ARG A 257 80.82 -33.95 21.04
CA ARG A 257 82.12 -33.43 20.58
C ARG A 257 82.71 -32.42 21.56
N ILE A 258 81.88 -31.56 22.14
CA ILE A 258 82.25 -30.60 23.18
C ILE A 258 82.79 -31.38 24.38
N ALA A 259 82.04 -32.38 24.87
CA ALA A 259 82.45 -33.20 26.00
C ALA A 259 83.78 -33.94 25.74
N ALA A 260 83.98 -34.50 24.54
CA ALA A 260 85.24 -35.15 24.18
C ALA A 260 86.42 -34.16 24.16
N THR A 261 86.21 -32.97 23.61
CA THR A 261 87.24 -31.92 23.52
C THR A 261 87.59 -31.35 24.89
N GLU A 262 86.62 -31.24 25.80
CA GLU A 262 86.84 -30.86 27.20
C GLU A 262 87.72 -31.88 27.94
N VAL A 263 87.46 -33.18 27.73
CA VAL A 263 88.31 -34.25 28.29
C VAL A 263 89.74 -34.19 27.74
N ASP A 264 89.91 -33.93 26.44
CA ASP A 264 91.24 -33.80 25.84
C ASP A 264 91.97 -32.54 26.32
N LEU A 265 91.26 -31.44 26.53
CA LEU A 265 91.80 -30.22 27.13
C LEU A 265 92.36 -30.49 28.54
N GLU A 266 91.62 -31.24 29.36
CA GLU A 266 92.04 -31.64 30.71
C GLU A 266 93.30 -32.51 30.65
N ARG A 267 93.34 -33.49 29.74
CA ARG A 267 94.54 -34.32 29.52
C ARG A 267 95.76 -33.47 29.13
N VAL A 268 95.62 -32.56 28.17
CA VAL A 268 96.70 -31.67 27.73
C VAL A 268 97.15 -30.74 28.87
N ALA A 269 96.23 -30.26 29.71
CA ALA A 269 96.57 -29.46 30.88
C ALA A 269 97.48 -30.23 31.86
N THR A 270 97.14 -31.49 32.18
CA THR A 270 98.00 -32.32 33.06
C THR A 270 99.38 -32.63 32.45
N LEU A 271 99.49 -32.72 31.12
CA LEU A 271 100.76 -32.93 30.42
C LEU A 271 101.60 -31.65 30.39
N LEU A 272 100.96 -30.48 30.25
CA LEU A 272 101.60 -29.17 30.33
C LEU A 272 102.24 -28.95 31.71
N GLU A 273 101.54 -29.29 32.80
CA GLU A 273 102.09 -29.23 34.17
C GLU A 273 103.34 -30.11 34.34
N ARG A 274 103.41 -31.22 33.61
CA ARG A 274 104.56 -32.14 33.59
C ARG A 274 105.64 -31.76 32.57
N GLY A 275 105.45 -30.66 31.82
CA GLY A 275 106.38 -30.19 30.77
C GLY A 275 106.38 -31.04 29.48
N LEU A 276 105.37 -31.87 29.28
CA LEU A 276 105.27 -32.85 28.17
C LEU A 276 104.37 -32.39 27.02
N ALA A 277 103.71 -31.23 27.13
CA ALA A 277 102.86 -30.65 26.09
C ALA A 277 103.11 -29.15 25.91
N THR A 278 102.62 -28.56 24.81
CA THR A 278 102.84 -27.15 24.45
C THR A 278 101.62 -26.27 24.74
N THR A 279 101.87 -24.99 25.03
CA THR A 279 100.79 -24.00 25.23
C THR A 279 100.00 -23.75 23.95
N SER A 280 100.65 -23.84 22.77
CA SER A 280 99.98 -23.75 21.46
C SER A 280 98.86 -24.79 21.33
N GLN A 281 99.18 -26.06 21.64
CA GLN A 281 98.22 -27.15 21.53
C GLN A 281 97.01 -26.97 22.45
N ARG A 282 97.22 -26.42 23.66
CA ARG A 282 96.11 -26.07 24.56
C ARG A 282 95.23 -24.97 23.96
N THR A 283 95.84 -23.88 23.48
CA THR A 283 95.10 -22.75 22.86
C THR A 283 94.31 -23.19 21.63
N GLU A 284 94.87 -24.08 20.80
CA GLU A 284 94.17 -24.65 19.63
C GLU A 284 92.90 -25.41 20.05
N LEU A 285 92.96 -26.22 21.11
CA LEU A 285 91.79 -26.91 21.66
C LEU A 285 90.79 -25.95 22.32
N GLU A 286 91.26 -24.88 22.98
CA GLU A 286 90.40 -23.84 23.55
C GLU A 286 89.61 -23.11 22.45
N VAL A 287 90.26 -22.75 21.34
CA VAL A 287 89.61 -22.13 20.18
C VAL A 287 88.58 -23.08 19.56
N LEU A 288 88.96 -24.34 19.31
CA LEU A 288 88.04 -25.36 18.79
C LEU A 288 86.82 -25.55 19.70
N LEU A 289 87.01 -25.61 21.01
CA LEU A 289 85.92 -25.71 21.98
C LEU A 289 84.99 -24.48 21.93
N GLY A 290 85.57 -23.29 21.76
CA GLY A 290 84.82 -22.05 21.55
C GLY A 290 83.93 -22.11 20.31
N ASP A 291 84.49 -22.55 19.17
CA ASP A 291 83.77 -22.71 17.91
C ASP A 291 82.62 -23.72 18.03
N LEU A 292 82.88 -24.90 18.62
CA LEU A 292 81.84 -25.92 18.84
C LEU A 292 80.69 -25.40 19.73
N ARG A 293 81.01 -24.64 20.77
CA ARG A 293 80.00 -24.03 21.65
C ARG A 293 79.20 -22.95 20.91
N SER A 294 79.84 -22.17 20.04
CA SER A 294 79.15 -21.20 19.17
C SER A 294 78.17 -21.90 18.22
N ASP A 295 78.63 -22.92 17.49
CA ASP A 295 77.80 -23.71 16.57
C ASP A 295 76.58 -24.31 17.28
N ARG A 296 76.77 -24.80 18.51
CA ARG A 296 75.69 -25.33 19.33
C ARG A 296 74.64 -24.26 19.65
N LEU A 297 75.07 -23.06 20.04
CA LEU A 297 74.17 -21.94 20.34
C LEU A 297 73.39 -21.50 19.09
N ASP A 298 74.02 -21.53 17.91
CA ASP A 298 73.36 -21.22 16.64
C ASP A 298 72.26 -22.23 16.33
N HIS A 299 72.51 -23.53 16.51
CA HIS A 299 71.49 -24.57 16.33
C HIS A 299 70.36 -24.50 17.35
N LEU A 300 70.66 -24.20 18.62
CA LEU A 300 69.62 -23.96 19.63
C LEU A 300 68.73 -22.76 19.25
N THR A 301 69.34 -21.70 18.73
CA THR A 301 68.60 -20.53 18.25
C THR A 301 67.72 -20.88 17.05
N ALA A 302 68.21 -21.70 16.12
CA ALA A 302 67.42 -22.21 15.00
C ALA A 302 66.22 -23.04 15.46
N ILE A 303 66.40 -23.94 16.44
CA ILE A 303 65.30 -24.71 17.05
C ILE A 303 64.24 -23.78 17.65
N MET A 304 64.66 -22.73 18.36
CA MET A 304 63.72 -21.77 18.94
C MET A 304 62.90 -21.02 17.89
N ARG A 305 63.53 -20.63 16.76
CA ARG A 305 62.83 -20.03 15.62
C ARG A 305 61.85 -21.00 14.97
N ALA A 306 62.26 -22.24 14.72
CA ALA A 306 61.37 -23.27 14.15
C ALA A 306 60.16 -23.55 15.06
N ARG A 307 60.36 -23.61 16.38
CA ARG A 307 59.25 -23.72 17.37
C ARG A 307 58.31 -22.53 17.35
N GLN A 308 58.83 -21.31 17.16
CA GLN A 308 58.00 -20.11 17.02
C GLN A 308 57.14 -20.20 15.75
N PHE A 309 57.69 -20.65 14.62
CA PHE A 309 56.93 -20.86 13.39
C PHE A 309 55.88 -21.96 13.54
N LEU A 310 56.23 -23.09 14.17
CA LEU A 310 55.28 -24.17 14.47
C LEU A 310 54.09 -23.65 15.31
N SER A 311 54.37 -22.80 16.31
CA SER A 311 53.34 -22.16 17.13
C SER A 311 52.45 -21.20 16.31
N GLN A 312 53.04 -20.49 15.34
CA GLN A 312 52.27 -19.65 14.41
C GLN A 312 51.35 -20.47 13.52
N VAL A 313 51.86 -21.54 12.88
CA VAL A 313 51.08 -22.45 12.05
C VAL A 313 49.93 -23.07 12.85
N GLY A 314 50.16 -23.44 14.12
CA GLY A 314 49.10 -23.94 15.00
C GLY A 314 48.01 -22.90 15.29
N ARG A 315 48.36 -21.63 15.49
CA ARG A 315 47.39 -20.53 15.60
C ARG A 315 46.63 -20.31 14.30
N ASP A 316 47.31 -20.36 13.16
CA ASP A 316 46.69 -20.16 11.85
C ASP A 316 45.68 -21.27 11.52
N LEU A 317 46.01 -22.52 11.86
CA LEU A 317 45.11 -23.68 11.70
C LEU A 317 43.85 -23.55 12.58
N THR A 318 44.03 -23.16 13.84
CA THR A 318 42.91 -22.91 14.76
C THR A 318 42.05 -21.73 14.28
N GLY A 319 42.69 -20.63 13.90
CA GLY A 319 42.02 -19.43 13.40
C GLY A 319 41.23 -19.68 12.11
N LEU A 320 41.70 -20.56 11.23
CA LEU A 320 40.98 -21.00 10.03
C LEU A 320 39.66 -21.69 10.40
N GLN A 321 39.67 -22.55 11.41
CA GLN A 321 38.47 -23.25 11.89
C GLN A 321 37.50 -22.30 12.59
N ASP A 322 38.00 -21.43 13.47
CA ASP A 322 37.17 -20.48 14.22
C ASP A 322 36.48 -19.48 13.27
N THR A 323 37.23 -18.94 12.31
CA THR A 323 36.69 -18.03 11.29
C THR A 323 35.57 -18.72 10.51
N ARG A 324 35.81 -19.96 10.09
CA ARG A 324 34.85 -20.76 9.35
C ARG A 324 33.57 -21.02 10.15
N GLN A 325 33.68 -21.41 11.42
CA GLN A 325 32.53 -21.65 12.29
C GLN A 325 31.73 -20.36 12.52
N SER A 326 32.41 -19.24 12.75
CA SER A 326 31.77 -17.94 12.91
C SER A 326 31.00 -17.52 11.65
N GLU A 327 31.59 -17.67 10.46
CA GLU A 327 30.91 -17.37 9.19
C GLU A 327 29.66 -18.23 8.97
N ILE A 328 29.73 -19.53 9.28
CA ILE A 328 28.56 -20.43 9.17
C ILE A 328 27.48 -20.00 10.17
N ALA A 329 27.84 -19.75 11.43
CA ALA A 329 26.89 -19.38 12.47
C ALA A 329 26.18 -18.06 12.13
N GLN A 330 26.92 -17.06 11.66
CA GLN A 330 26.35 -15.80 11.19
C GLN A 330 25.43 -16.02 9.98
N GLY A 331 25.87 -16.80 8.99
CA GLY A 331 25.06 -17.13 7.82
C GLY A 331 23.76 -17.87 8.17
N LEU A 332 23.79 -18.80 9.13
CA LEU A 332 22.60 -19.51 9.59
C LEU A 332 21.61 -18.57 10.28
N LEU A 333 22.11 -17.66 11.13
CA LEU A 333 21.26 -16.68 11.81
C LEU A 333 20.60 -15.72 10.82
N THR A 334 21.34 -15.19 9.85
CA THR A 334 20.81 -14.28 8.84
C THR A 334 19.77 -14.97 7.96
N GLU A 335 20.07 -16.17 7.44
CA GLU A 335 19.16 -16.91 6.57
C GLU A 335 17.91 -17.43 7.30
N ARG A 336 18.00 -17.75 8.60
CA ARG A 336 16.81 -18.08 9.40
C ARG A 336 15.91 -16.87 9.59
N ALA A 337 16.49 -15.69 9.85
CA ALA A 337 15.73 -14.46 9.97
C ALA A 337 15.05 -14.06 8.64
N THR A 338 15.74 -14.24 7.50
CA THR A 338 15.12 -14.00 6.18
C THR A 338 14.00 -14.99 5.90
N LEU A 339 14.15 -16.27 6.24
CA LEU A 339 13.10 -17.28 6.08
C LEU A 339 11.83 -16.90 6.86
N GLU A 340 11.96 -16.54 8.13
CA GLU A 340 10.81 -16.17 8.98
C GLU A 340 10.09 -14.92 8.44
N ARG A 341 10.86 -13.92 7.97
CA ARG A 341 10.28 -12.74 7.31
C ARG A 341 9.49 -13.12 6.06
N LEU A 342 10.07 -13.93 5.17
CA LEU A 342 9.42 -14.36 3.93
C LEU A 342 8.18 -15.22 4.20
N ARG A 343 8.23 -16.14 5.18
CA ARG A 343 7.06 -16.94 5.58
C ARG A 343 5.94 -16.07 6.14
N THR A 344 6.27 -15.06 6.92
CA THR A 344 5.29 -14.09 7.43
C THR A 344 4.64 -13.34 6.26
N GLU A 345 5.45 -12.83 5.32
CA GLU A 345 4.97 -12.12 4.14
C GLU A 345 4.10 -13.01 3.24
N GLN A 346 4.53 -14.25 2.99
CA GLN A 346 3.77 -15.26 2.23
C GLN A 346 2.41 -15.55 2.89
N ASN A 347 2.37 -15.70 4.21
CA ASN A 347 1.14 -15.91 4.96
C ASN A 347 0.20 -14.70 4.83
N THR A 348 0.74 -13.47 4.95
CA THR A 348 -0.07 -12.25 4.76
C THR A 348 -0.63 -12.15 3.35
N THR A 349 0.19 -12.39 2.32
CA THR A 349 -0.25 -12.38 0.91
C THR A 349 -1.32 -13.44 0.65
N ARG A 350 -1.16 -14.65 1.22
CA ARG A 350 -2.16 -15.73 1.11
C ARG A 350 -3.49 -15.33 1.75
N LYS A 351 -3.48 -14.73 2.94
CA LYS A 351 -4.69 -14.25 3.62
C LYS A 351 -5.40 -13.13 2.84
N LEU A 352 -4.64 -12.19 2.26
CA LEU A 352 -5.19 -11.14 1.40
C LEU A 352 -5.85 -11.73 0.15
N LEU A 353 -5.20 -12.72 -0.48
CA LEU A 353 -5.76 -13.43 -1.62
C LEU A 353 -7.03 -14.19 -1.26
N GLU A 354 -7.06 -14.89 -0.13
CA GLU A 354 -8.26 -15.58 0.37
C GLU A 354 -9.41 -14.60 0.67
N GLU A 355 -9.11 -13.44 1.23
CA GLU A 355 -10.11 -12.38 1.45
C GLU A 355 -10.66 -11.84 0.13
N LEU A 356 -9.79 -11.59 -0.86
CA LEU A 356 -10.17 -11.14 -2.20
C LEU A 356 -11.01 -12.20 -2.92
N ASP A 357 -10.57 -13.46 -2.92
CA ASP A 357 -11.30 -14.58 -3.51
C ASP A 357 -12.68 -14.73 -2.83
N ARG A 358 -12.78 -14.53 -1.50
CA ARG A 358 -14.08 -14.53 -0.81
C ARG A 358 -15.00 -13.40 -1.28
N LYS A 359 -14.47 -12.18 -1.48
CA LYS A 359 -15.23 -11.05 -2.05
C LYS A 359 -15.72 -11.36 -3.47
N LEU A 360 -14.87 -12.00 -4.28
CA LEU A 360 -15.21 -12.44 -5.64
C LEU A 360 -16.24 -13.58 -5.67
N MET A 361 -16.20 -14.49 -4.68
CA MET A 361 -17.07 -15.68 -4.60
C MET A 361 -18.42 -15.43 -3.91
N THR A 362 -18.69 -14.22 -3.40
CA THR A 362 -20.00 -13.88 -2.81
C THR A 362 -21.12 -14.11 -3.85
N PRO A 363 -22.00 -15.12 -3.71
CA PRO A 363 -22.99 -15.47 -4.73
C PRO A 363 -24.08 -14.41 -4.75
N GLY A 364 -23.96 -13.47 -5.68
CA GLY A 364 -24.90 -12.35 -5.83
C GLY A 364 -24.40 -11.24 -6.76
N ALA A 365 -23.08 -11.10 -6.95
CA ALA A 365 -22.50 -10.02 -7.77
C ALA A 365 -22.10 -10.44 -9.20
N GLY A 366 -21.89 -11.74 -9.47
CA GLY A 366 -21.33 -12.22 -10.75
C GLY A 366 -22.32 -12.55 -11.87
N ALA A 367 -23.64 -12.58 -11.61
CA ALA A 367 -24.64 -12.97 -12.62
C ALA A 367 -25.88 -12.05 -12.66
N ALA A 368 -25.77 -10.87 -12.04
CA ALA A 368 -26.74 -9.81 -12.18
C ALA A 368 -25.98 -8.52 -12.46
N GLN A 369 -25.48 -8.38 -13.69
CA GLN A 369 -25.55 -7.09 -14.38
C GLN A 369 -27.03 -6.72 -14.60
N THR A 370 -27.82 -6.71 -13.53
CA THR A 370 -28.99 -5.86 -13.50
C THR A 370 -28.37 -4.49 -13.40
N ALA A 371 -28.34 -3.77 -14.53
CA ALA A 371 -27.97 -2.37 -14.58
C ALA A 371 -28.54 -1.74 -13.31
N ALA A 372 -27.67 -1.40 -12.36
CA ALA A 372 -28.10 -1.00 -11.05
C ALA A 372 -28.82 0.32 -11.28
N THR A 373 -30.16 0.26 -11.37
CA THR A 373 -30.94 1.40 -11.83
C THR A 373 -30.81 2.47 -10.77
N LEU A 374 -30.24 3.60 -11.15
CA LEU A 374 -30.07 4.73 -10.26
C LEU A 374 -31.46 5.33 -10.05
N ALA A 375 -31.83 5.49 -8.78
CA ALA A 375 -33.01 6.23 -8.40
C ALA A 375 -32.58 7.62 -7.95
N TYR A 376 -33.22 8.63 -8.55
CA TYR A 376 -32.96 10.02 -8.24
C TYR A 376 -34.11 10.57 -7.40
N THR A 377 -33.76 11.24 -6.32
CA THR A 377 -34.72 11.93 -5.46
C THR A 377 -34.26 13.38 -5.31
N ILE A 378 -35.15 14.32 -5.59
CA ILE A 378 -34.90 15.75 -5.39
C ILE A 378 -35.58 16.16 -4.10
N ILE A 379 -34.83 16.81 -3.22
CA ILE A 379 -35.35 17.47 -2.03
C ILE A 379 -35.33 18.96 -2.31
N ARG A 380 -36.51 19.58 -2.33
CA ARG A 380 -36.70 21.00 -2.62
C ARG A 380 -37.33 21.71 -1.43
N THR A 381 -36.70 22.79 -1.01
CA THR A 381 -37.19 23.62 0.09
C THR A 381 -38.10 24.72 -0.48
N GLY A 382 -39.40 24.65 -0.17
CA GLY A 382 -40.38 25.69 -0.52
C GLY A 382 -40.95 26.40 0.70
N GLU A 383 -41.84 27.38 0.50
CA GLU A 383 -42.42 28.24 1.55
C GLU A 383 -43.11 27.48 2.70
N ASN A 384 -43.65 26.27 2.44
CA ASN A 384 -44.38 25.46 3.43
C ASN A 384 -43.58 24.22 3.93
N GLY A 385 -42.25 24.22 3.75
CA GLY A 385 -41.35 23.15 4.19
C GLY A 385 -40.67 22.41 3.04
N SER A 386 -39.79 21.46 3.38
CA SER A 386 -39.08 20.65 2.39
C SER A 386 -40.01 19.60 1.78
N SER A 387 -40.05 19.53 0.45
CA SER A 387 -40.75 18.51 -0.33
C SER A 387 -39.74 17.53 -0.92
N GLU A 388 -40.05 16.24 -0.86
CA GLU A 388 -39.25 15.16 -1.44
C GLU A 388 -40.00 14.57 -2.63
N ALA A 389 -39.37 14.59 -3.82
CA ALA A 389 -39.97 14.11 -5.05
C ALA A 389 -39.04 13.12 -5.77
N ARG A 390 -39.61 12.02 -6.28
CA ARG A 390 -38.90 11.12 -7.18
C ARG A 390 -38.67 11.83 -8.52
N ALA A 391 -37.45 11.75 -9.03
CA ALA A 391 -37.03 12.44 -10.25
C ALA A 391 -36.48 11.47 -11.29
N ASP A 392 -36.58 11.89 -12.56
CA ASP A 392 -35.97 11.23 -13.70
C ASP A 392 -34.72 12.01 -14.13
N GLU A 393 -33.90 11.40 -15.00
CA GLU A 393 -32.64 12.00 -15.50
C GLU A 393 -32.82 13.36 -16.19
N LEU A 394 -33.98 13.56 -16.81
CA LEU A 394 -34.33 14.78 -17.54
C LEU A 394 -35.08 15.81 -16.68
N THR A 395 -35.34 15.52 -15.41
CA THR A 395 -36.01 16.47 -14.51
C THR A 395 -35.10 17.68 -14.29
N GLN A 396 -35.65 18.88 -14.50
CA GLN A 396 -34.95 20.15 -14.31
C GLN A 396 -34.84 20.48 -12.82
N LEU A 397 -33.64 20.92 -12.43
CA LEU A 397 -33.32 21.35 -11.09
C LEU A 397 -33.63 22.84 -10.91
N GLN A 398 -33.85 23.23 -9.67
CA GLN A 398 -34.00 24.61 -9.23
C GLN A 398 -32.82 25.02 -8.35
N PRO A 399 -32.55 26.33 -8.22
CA PRO A 399 -31.53 26.81 -7.30
C PRO A 399 -31.80 26.32 -5.86
N GLY A 400 -30.81 25.73 -5.21
CA GLY A 400 -30.94 25.19 -3.85
C GLY A 400 -31.46 23.75 -3.75
N ASP A 401 -31.71 23.05 -4.86
CA ASP A 401 -32.14 21.64 -4.85
C ASP A 401 -31.04 20.70 -4.32
N VAL A 402 -31.44 19.68 -3.56
CA VAL A 402 -30.56 18.56 -3.16
C VAL A 402 -30.93 17.32 -3.96
N VAL A 403 -30.02 16.86 -4.81
CA VAL A 403 -30.14 15.64 -5.61
C VAL A 403 -29.51 14.47 -4.85
N ARG A 404 -30.36 13.54 -4.42
CA ARG A 404 -29.93 12.28 -3.80
C ARG A 404 -29.95 11.15 -4.84
N VAL A 405 -28.80 10.54 -5.06
CA VAL A 405 -28.62 9.40 -5.96
C VAL A 405 -28.51 8.12 -5.14
N ALA A 406 -29.40 7.17 -5.35
CA ALA A 406 -29.38 5.88 -4.68
C ALA A 406 -29.34 4.73 -5.69
N VAL A 407 -28.62 3.66 -5.36
CA VAL A 407 -28.62 2.43 -6.16
C VAL A 407 -29.83 1.59 -5.76
N GLN A 408 -30.81 1.42 -6.65
CA GLN A 408 -31.90 0.47 -6.42
C GLN A 408 -31.45 -0.92 -6.90
N SER A 409 -31.19 -1.81 -5.95
CA SER A 409 -31.14 -3.24 -6.21
C SER A 409 -32.59 -3.75 -6.33
N SER A 410 -33.01 -4.12 -7.54
CA SER A 410 -34.27 -4.84 -7.74
C SER A 410 -34.14 -6.26 -7.19
N VAL A 411 -34.18 -6.41 -5.88
CA VAL A 411 -34.51 -7.69 -5.27
C VAL A 411 -36.01 -7.87 -5.49
N GLN A 412 -36.38 -8.55 -6.57
CA GLN A 412 -37.73 -9.08 -6.75
C GLN A 412 -37.97 -10.05 -5.57
N PRO A 413 -38.93 -9.80 -4.65
CA PRO A 413 -39.29 -10.82 -3.68
C PRO A 413 -39.85 -12.02 -4.45
N ARG A 414 -39.31 -13.22 -4.18
CA ARG A 414 -39.80 -14.47 -4.77
C ARG A 414 -41.29 -14.62 -4.48
N PRO A 415 -42.12 -15.06 -5.44
CA PRO A 415 -43.50 -15.44 -5.19
C PRO A 415 -43.52 -16.80 -4.49
N SER A 416 -43.09 -16.84 -3.23
CA SER A 416 -43.28 -17.98 -2.33
C SER A 416 -43.90 -17.58 -0.98
N ASP A 417 -43.94 -16.28 -0.64
CA ASP A 417 -44.58 -15.80 0.58
C ASP A 417 -46.05 -15.35 0.40
N MET A 418 -46.61 -15.44 -0.81
CA MET A 418 -48.04 -15.22 -1.03
C MET A 418 -48.88 -16.50 -0.85
N ALA A 419 -48.26 -17.67 -0.70
CA ALA A 419 -48.97 -18.95 -0.53
C ALA A 419 -49.26 -19.31 0.95
N SER A 420 -48.64 -18.60 1.91
CA SER A 420 -48.79 -18.88 3.34
C SER A 420 -49.96 -18.15 4.01
N ALA A 421 -50.64 -17.24 3.30
CA ALA A 421 -51.74 -16.43 3.83
C ALA A 421 -53.14 -16.86 3.36
N ALA A 422 -53.26 -17.95 2.57
CA ALA A 422 -54.55 -18.40 2.00
C ALA A 422 -55.02 -19.80 2.45
N LEU A 423 -54.39 -20.40 3.47
CA LEU A 423 -54.71 -21.76 3.96
C LEU A 423 -55.18 -21.83 5.42
N THR A 424 -55.74 -20.74 5.96
CA THR A 424 -56.44 -20.73 7.27
C THR A 424 -57.95 -20.49 7.12
N ALA A 425 -58.56 -21.04 6.06
CA ALA A 425 -60.01 -21.09 5.94
C ALA A 425 -60.45 -22.43 5.33
N SER A 426 -60.53 -23.47 6.17
CA SER A 426 -61.59 -24.49 6.11
C SER A 426 -61.49 -25.41 7.33
N ASP A 427 -62.43 -25.18 8.25
CA ASP A 427 -63.05 -26.15 9.18
C ASP A 427 -63.24 -27.54 8.52
N PRO A 428 -63.36 -28.68 9.25
CA PRO A 428 -64.52 -28.83 10.14
C PRO A 428 -64.37 -29.77 11.37
N THR A 429 -65.27 -29.53 12.34
CA THR A 429 -66.00 -30.44 13.25
C THR A 429 -65.56 -31.90 13.48
N VAL A 430 -65.78 -32.33 14.75
CA VAL A 430 -66.37 -33.60 15.28
C VAL A 430 -65.67 -33.94 16.62
N PRO A 431 -66.39 -34.42 17.67
CA PRO A 431 -67.59 -35.26 17.62
C PRO A 431 -68.92 -34.68 18.08
#